data_AF-A0A1R1PU87-F1
#
_entry.id   AF-A0A1R1PU87-F1
#
_cell.length_a   1.000
_cell.length_b   1.000
_cell.length_c   1.000
_cell.angle_alpha   90.00
_cell.angle_beta   90.00
_cell.angle_gamma   90.00
#
_symmetry.space_group_name_H-M   'P 1'
#
loop_
_entity.id
_entity.type
_entity.pdbx_description
1 polymer ?
#
loop_
_entity_poly.entity_id
_entity_poly.type
_entity_poly.pdbx_seq_one_letter_code
_entity_poly.pdbx_strand_id
1 'polypeptide(L)'
;MKFSLTVVSALFALKSTLAVNQLTIKGSKFFDSVTGQQFYFKGIDYQPEKGAPEGDLDPLADSTGCTRDAAVFKDLGVNSIRVYQTDYSRNHDACMKTFNDAGIYVLIDIPTPKYSIDRSNPSWNTELLNMYKLKVDAFINYQNLAGFIIGNEVANDVPTTASAAFVKAALRDIKTYIRSKKKNIPVGYVDNDDLDIRLSLIAYFNCGSDPMAQADFYGVNTYRWCGANATFKSSGYDQMAEPFKNYSVPSIVTEYGCNVVQPRSLGEMGSIYGPDLQDIMSGGFLYQYSQEDNNYGIVDVSYGKSAVTKLDDYAVFKKNMAAANPKGTTMNSYNPSLKTSSCPSVSSTWMSSSTLPPPPSESVCSCMVKSLSCVVGSSYSTDDTGMVNALSNSASTICGLTSCADVTADSKNGTYGPYSYCSSTQRLQWIINKNYLNQNKNSSACKITGAPLNVVSPSQSNINSCPNSSSSSVTDAPTAPSGTKPGGSSNSGGSSSSDGSSSQSGTTGSAQSLILNHTAAFILVLLCSFSLF
;
A
#
# COMPACT_ATOMS: atom_id res chain seq x y z
N MET A 1 42.37 59.90 26.24
CA MET A 1 41.46 59.03 25.46
C MET A 1 41.65 57.59 25.94
N LYS A 2 40.57 56.88 26.30
CA LYS A 2 40.60 55.44 26.57
C LYS A 2 39.80 54.75 25.46
N PHE A 3 40.45 53.94 24.62
CA PHE A 3 39.74 53.06 23.69
C PHE A 3 39.48 51.72 24.37
N SER A 4 38.21 51.42 24.60
CA SER A 4 37.76 50.11 25.08
C SER A 4 37.51 49.22 23.88
N LEU A 5 38.27 48.13 23.74
CA LEU A 5 38.13 47.20 22.62
C LEU A 5 37.20 46.04 23.02
N THR A 6 35.90 46.22 22.82
CA THR A 6 34.91 45.18 23.11
C THR A 6 34.87 44.15 21.98
N VAL A 7 35.54 43.01 22.15
CA VAL A 7 35.49 41.90 21.19
C VAL A 7 34.16 41.16 21.36
N VAL A 8 33.21 41.43 20.46
CA VAL A 8 31.95 40.67 20.38
C VAL A 8 32.18 39.42 19.53
N SER A 9 32.48 38.29 20.20
CA SER A 9 32.53 36.99 19.55
C SER A 9 31.13 36.51 19.17
N ALA A 10 30.69 36.85 17.97
CA ALA A 10 29.47 36.31 17.39
C ALA A 10 29.67 34.82 17.05
N LEU A 11 29.29 33.92 17.97
CA LEU A 11 29.05 32.52 17.63
C LEU A 11 27.85 32.44 16.68
N PHE A 12 28.11 32.48 15.38
CA PHE A 12 27.24 31.87 14.40
C PHE A 12 27.23 30.36 14.66
N ALA A 13 26.31 29.91 15.51
CA ALA A 13 25.88 28.54 15.49
C ALA A 13 25.27 28.30 14.10
N LEU A 14 26.06 27.69 13.19
CA LEU A 14 25.49 27.09 11.99
C LEU A 14 24.45 26.10 12.50
N LYS A 15 23.17 26.44 12.30
CA LYS A 15 22.10 25.44 12.29
C LYS A 15 22.33 24.62 11.02
N SER A 16 23.25 23.66 11.11
CA SER A 16 23.22 22.50 10.24
C SER A 16 21.81 21.94 10.34
N THR A 17 21.08 22.00 9.23
CA THR A 17 19.85 21.26 9.05
C THR A 17 20.25 19.78 9.03
N LEU A 18 20.39 19.21 10.21
CA LEU A 18 20.64 17.79 10.38
C LEU A 18 19.45 17.07 9.76
N ALA A 19 19.74 16.28 8.72
CA ALA A 19 18.81 15.32 8.17
C ALA A 19 18.21 14.48 9.31
N VAL A 20 16.92 14.14 9.22
CA VAL A 20 16.24 13.40 10.28
C VAL A 20 16.95 12.07 10.53
N ASN A 21 17.02 11.60 11.76
CA ASN A 21 17.59 10.27 12.01
C ASN A 21 16.60 9.20 11.48
N GLN A 22 17.05 7.96 11.27
CA GLN A 22 16.09 6.90 10.99
C GLN A 22 15.22 6.63 12.23
N LEU A 23 13.96 6.27 12.03
CA LEU A 23 13.12 5.75 13.11
C LEU A 23 13.44 4.27 13.34
N THR A 24 13.28 3.83 14.58
CA THR A 24 13.35 2.42 14.97
C THR A 24 12.23 2.09 15.95
N ILE A 25 11.88 0.81 16.06
CA ILE A 25 10.78 0.32 16.88
C ILE A 25 11.33 -0.49 18.04
N LYS A 26 10.76 -0.25 19.23
CA LYS A 26 10.95 -1.12 20.40
C LYS A 26 9.58 -1.29 21.05
N GLY A 27 9.08 -2.52 21.15
CA GLY A 27 7.70 -2.79 21.60
C GLY A 27 6.67 -1.98 20.83
N SER A 28 5.70 -1.39 21.52
CA SER A 28 4.63 -0.60 20.91
C SER A 28 4.95 0.87 20.65
N LYS A 29 6.23 1.26 20.56
CA LYS A 29 6.64 2.65 20.39
C LYS A 29 7.74 2.83 19.33
N PHE A 30 7.60 3.89 18.54
CA PHE A 30 8.64 4.41 17.66
C PHE A 30 9.62 5.29 18.44
N PHE A 31 10.88 5.29 18.02
CA PHE A 31 11.95 6.10 18.58
C PHE A 31 12.86 6.63 17.48
N ASP A 32 13.38 7.84 17.69
CA ASP A 32 14.52 8.34 16.92
C ASP A 32 15.77 7.52 17.27
N SER A 33 16.43 6.95 16.25
CA SER A 33 17.51 5.95 16.45
C SER A 33 18.80 6.50 17.07
N VAL A 34 19.00 7.82 17.09
CA VAL A 34 20.24 8.45 17.58
C VAL A 34 20.04 9.10 18.95
N THR A 35 18.94 9.83 19.12
CA THR A 35 18.59 10.51 20.38
C THR A 35 17.90 9.58 21.37
N GLY A 36 17.31 8.48 20.90
CA GLY A 36 16.53 7.54 21.70
C GLY A 36 15.21 8.11 22.23
N GLN A 37 14.77 9.28 21.78
CA GLN A 37 13.49 9.88 22.18
C GLN A 37 12.33 9.19 21.47
N GLN A 38 11.21 8.99 22.17
CA GLN A 38 10.00 8.46 21.55
C GLN A 38 9.50 9.42 20.47
N PHE A 39 9.22 8.87 19.29
CA PHE A 39 8.67 9.60 18.16
C PHE A 39 7.15 9.49 18.15
N TYR A 40 6.49 10.61 17.80
CA TYR A 40 5.06 10.68 17.53
C TYR A 40 4.85 11.28 16.15
N PHE A 41 4.06 10.61 15.32
CA PHE A 41 3.59 11.14 14.05
C PHE A 41 2.65 12.31 14.31
N LYS A 42 3.11 13.51 13.93
CA LYS A 42 2.32 14.74 13.81
C LYS A 42 2.03 14.93 12.33
N GLY A 43 1.13 14.10 11.83
CA GLY A 43 1.01 13.80 10.42
C GLY A 43 -0.10 14.55 9.69
N ILE A 44 -0.01 14.54 8.36
CA ILE A 44 -1.09 14.89 7.44
C ILE A 44 -0.99 14.01 6.18
N ASP A 45 -2.12 13.60 5.64
CA ASP A 45 -2.16 12.78 4.42
C ASP A 45 -1.93 13.66 3.18
N TYR A 46 -1.04 13.23 2.29
CA TYR A 46 -0.50 14.05 1.19
C TYR A 46 -0.61 13.35 -0.16
N GLN A 47 -1.72 13.63 -0.86
CA GLN A 47 -1.95 13.16 -2.22
C GLN A 47 -2.65 14.23 -3.09
N PRO A 48 -2.00 15.37 -3.44
CA PRO A 48 -2.60 16.35 -4.35
C PRO A 48 -2.96 15.76 -5.71
N GLU A 49 -4.25 15.65 -6.01
CA GLU A 49 -4.77 15.02 -7.24
C GLU A 49 -5.10 16.07 -8.32
N LYS A 50 -5.64 17.22 -7.90
CA LYS A 50 -6.03 18.32 -8.78
C LYS A 50 -4.91 18.75 -9.74
N GLY A 51 -5.13 18.47 -11.04
CA GLY A 51 -4.21 18.81 -12.12
C GLY A 51 -3.02 17.88 -12.30
N ALA A 52 -2.96 16.74 -11.60
CA ALA A 52 -1.98 15.69 -11.86
C ALA A 52 -2.16 15.11 -13.28
N PRO A 53 -1.09 14.60 -13.92
CA PRO A 53 -1.22 13.92 -15.21
C PRO A 53 -2.06 12.65 -15.10
N GLU A 54 -2.89 12.38 -16.12
CA GLU A 54 -3.72 11.19 -16.16
C GLU A 54 -2.86 9.91 -16.11
N GLY A 55 -3.10 9.08 -15.10
CA GLY A 55 -2.37 7.83 -14.88
C GLY A 55 -0.97 7.95 -14.24
N ASP A 56 -0.49 9.16 -13.92
CA ASP A 56 0.82 9.41 -13.28
C ASP A 56 0.65 10.36 -12.07
N LEU A 57 -0.06 9.86 -11.05
CA LEU A 57 -0.30 10.55 -9.77
C LEU A 57 0.81 10.23 -8.76
N ASP A 58 1.91 10.99 -8.82
CA ASP A 58 3.04 10.88 -7.88
C ASP A 58 3.47 12.26 -7.35
N PRO A 59 2.98 12.70 -6.17
CA PRO A 59 3.35 13.98 -5.60
C PRO A 59 4.79 14.03 -5.10
N LEU A 60 5.46 12.87 -4.92
CA LEU A 60 6.89 12.80 -4.61
C LEU A 60 7.77 12.93 -5.87
N ALA A 61 7.18 13.00 -7.06
CA ALA A 61 7.84 13.37 -8.30
C ALA A 61 7.61 14.85 -8.71
N ASP A 62 6.76 15.60 -7.98
CA ASP A 62 6.52 17.03 -8.21
C ASP A 62 7.42 17.91 -7.33
N SER A 63 8.63 18.20 -7.82
CA SER A 63 9.57 19.10 -7.12
C SER A 63 9.01 20.50 -6.86
N THR A 64 8.02 20.97 -7.63
CA THR A 64 7.39 22.28 -7.42
C THR A 64 6.41 22.21 -6.25
N GLY A 65 5.53 21.20 -6.24
CA GLY A 65 4.62 20.89 -5.13
C GLY A 65 5.37 20.63 -3.83
N CYS A 66 6.35 19.74 -3.83
CA CYS A 66 7.16 19.44 -2.64
C CYS A 66 7.85 20.68 -2.04
N THR A 67 8.40 21.56 -2.88
CA THR A 67 9.05 22.80 -2.42
C THR A 67 8.05 23.78 -1.80
N ARG A 68 6.88 23.95 -2.43
CA ARG A 68 5.75 24.74 -1.91
C ARG A 68 5.29 24.17 -0.56
N ASP A 69 5.03 22.87 -0.50
CA ASP A 69 4.33 22.22 0.61
C ASP A 69 5.24 21.99 1.82
N ALA A 70 6.55 21.79 1.64
CA ALA A 70 7.52 21.71 2.74
C ALA A 70 7.52 22.99 3.61
N ALA A 71 7.34 24.16 2.98
CA ALA A 71 7.20 25.43 3.71
C ALA A 71 5.87 25.49 4.49
N VAL A 72 4.80 24.89 3.94
CA VAL A 72 3.47 24.82 4.56
C VAL A 72 3.45 23.84 5.73
N PHE A 73 4.04 22.64 5.60
CA PHE A 73 4.17 21.67 6.69
C PHE A 73 4.96 22.24 7.88
N LYS A 74 6.03 23.00 7.59
CA LYS A 74 6.81 23.72 8.59
C LYS A 74 6.00 24.82 9.30
N ASP A 75 5.12 25.52 8.58
CA ASP A 75 4.21 26.52 9.16
C ASP A 75 3.10 25.87 10.02
N LEU A 76 2.69 24.64 9.68
CA LEU A 76 1.72 23.84 10.45
C LEU A 76 2.32 23.17 11.69
N GLY A 77 3.64 22.92 11.70
CA GLY A 77 4.30 22.12 12.74
C GLY A 77 4.14 20.60 12.56
N VAL A 78 3.84 20.18 11.32
CA VAL A 78 3.81 18.77 10.89
C VAL A 78 5.24 18.21 10.87
N ASN A 79 5.39 16.93 11.22
CA ASN A 79 6.68 16.22 11.13
C ASN A 79 6.65 14.98 10.22
N SER A 80 5.50 14.66 9.63
CA SER A 80 5.31 13.46 8.82
C SER A 80 4.20 13.62 7.79
N ILE A 81 4.33 12.92 6.67
CA ILE A 81 3.28 12.77 5.66
C ILE A 81 3.05 11.29 5.33
N ARG A 82 1.82 10.96 4.93
CA ARG A 82 1.49 9.67 4.31
C ARG A 82 1.22 9.91 2.83
N VAL A 83 1.73 9.05 1.97
CA VAL A 83 1.53 9.12 0.51
C VAL A 83 1.01 7.78 0.02
N TYR A 84 -0.18 7.79 -0.59
CA TYR A 84 -0.90 6.60 -1.02
C TYR A 84 -0.44 6.08 -2.38
N GLN A 85 -0.06 6.99 -3.28
CA GLN A 85 0.30 6.67 -4.65
C GLN A 85 1.58 7.39 -5.06
N THR A 86 2.49 6.62 -5.62
CA THR A 86 3.75 7.06 -6.24
C THR A 86 4.02 6.16 -7.44
N ASP A 87 4.87 6.55 -8.37
CA ASP A 87 5.44 5.68 -9.42
C ASP A 87 6.89 5.33 -9.08
N TYR A 88 7.21 4.03 -9.10
CA TYR A 88 8.55 3.52 -8.81
C TYR A 88 9.56 3.84 -9.93
N SER A 89 9.09 4.24 -11.13
CA SER A 89 9.95 4.54 -12.28
C SER A 89 10.49 5.99 -12.30
N ARG A 90 9.91 6.85 -11.46
CA ARG A 90 10.28 8.27 -11.31
C ARG A 90 11.51 8.44 -10.41
N ASN A 91 12.11 9.62 -10.48
CA ASN A 91 13.11 10.07 -9.50
C ASN A 91 12.43 10.92 -8.42
N HIS A 92 12.63 10.56 -7.15
CA HIS A 92 12.06 11.27 -6.00
C HIS A 92 13.11 12.04 -5.18
N ASP A 93 14.38 12.06 -5.60
CA ASP A 93 15.50 12.63 -4.84
C ASP A 93 15.23 14.08 -4.43
N ALA A 94 14.68 14.88 -5.34
CA ALA A 94 14.39 16.29 -5.10
C ALA A 94 13.34 16.49 -3.99
N CYS A 95 12.22 15.76 -4.05
CA CYS A 95 11.15 15.83 -3.06
C CYS A 95 11.56 15.23 -1.72
N MET A 96 12.14 14.03 -1.73
CA MET A 96 12.56 13.34 -0.52
C MET A 96 13.65 14.12 0.22
N LYS A 97 14.60 14.73 -0.51
CA LYS A 97 15.57 15.67 0.09
C LYS A 97 14.87 16.91 0.66
N THR A 98 13.95 17.52 -0.08
CA THR A 98 13.23 18.74 0.36
C THR A 98 12.44 18.49 1.66
N PHE A 99 11.77 17.34 1.77
CA PHE A 99 11.07 16.94 2.99
C PHE A 99 12.04 16.56 4.12
N ASN A 100 13.12 15.84 3.83
CA ASN A 100 14.17 15.54 4.82
C ASN A 100 14.81 16.82 5.41
N ASP A 101 15.17 17.79 4.57
CA ASP A 101 15.73 19.08 4.99
C ASP A 101 14.73 19.91 5.83
N ALA A 102 13.43 19.70 5.61
CA ALA A 102 12.35 20.32 6.38
C ALA A 102 12.00 19.58 7.68
N GLY A 103 12.58 18.40 7.94
CA GLY A 103 12.29 17.58 9.11
C GLY A 103 11.06 16.67 8.97
N ILE A 104 10.61 16.41 7.74
CA ILE A 104 9.39 15.67 7.42
C ILE A 104 9.72 14.22 7.04
N TYR A 105 9.19 13.28 7.83
CA TYR A 105 9.20 11.85 7.53
C TYR A 105 8.09 11.47 6.53
N VAL A 106 8.26 10.37 5.82
CA VAL A 106 7.29 9.86 4.84
C VAL A 106 6.90 8.42 5.18
N LEU A 107 5.60 8.15 5.33
CA LEU A 107 5.01 6.81 5.21
C LEU A 107 4.53 6.63 3.77
N ILE A 108 4.83 5.49 3.17
CA ILE A 108 4.49 5.20 1.76
C ILE A 108 3.65 3.93 1.70
N ASP A 109 2.44 4.02 1.17
CA ASP A 109 1.68 2.86 0.76
C ASP A 109 2.36 2.22 -0.47
N ILE A 110 2.63 0.92 -0.36
CA ILE A 110 3.18 0.11 -1.46
C ILE A 110 2.14 -0.15 -2.57
N PRO A 111 0.88 -0.55 -2.27
CA PRO A 111 -0.13 -0.73 -3.31
C PRO A 111 -0.42 0.56 -4.07
N THR A 112 -0.87 0.41 -5.31
CA THR A 112 -1.54 1.48 -6.08
C THR A 112 -2.91 0.98 -6.54
N PRO A 113 -3.82 1.83 -7.04
CA PRO A 113 -5.10 1.40 -7.60
C PRO A 113 -4.96 0.33 -8.70
N LYS A 114 -3.84 0.35 -9.45
CA LYS A 114 -3.51 -0.64 -10.48
C LYS A 114 -2.88 -1.91 -9.91
N TYR A 115 -2.05 -1.80 -8.87
CA TYR A 115 -1.29 -2.90 -8.30
C TYR A 115 -1.59 -3.03 -6.80
N SER A 116 -2.66 -3.74 -6.49
CA SER A 116 -3.12 -4.01 -5.12
C SER A 116 -3.75 -5.40 -5.02
N ILE A 117 -3.95 -5.88 -3.80
CA ILE A 117 -4.70 -7.12 -3.55
C ILE A 117 -6.20 -6.77 -3.66
N ASP A 118 -6.85 -7.28 -4.71
CA ASP A 118 -8.31 -7.17 -4.86
C ASP A 118 -9.00 -7.88 -3.70
N ARG A 119 -9.75 -7.13 -2.89
CA ARG A 119 -10.43 -7.66 -1.71
C ARG A 119 -11.56 -8.66 -2.02
N SER A 120 -12.13 -8.59 -3.22
CA SER A 120 -13.23 -9.45 -3.69
C SER A 120 -12.75 -10.77 -4.28
N ASN A 121 -11.55 -10.78 -4.88
CA ASN A 121 -10.90 -11.96 -5.46
C ASN A 121 -9.39 -11.96 -5.12
N PRO A 122 -9.04 -12.13 -3.83
CA PRO A 122 -7.69 -11.85 -3.37
C PRO A 122 -6.66 -12.85 -3.90
N SER A 123 -5.54 -12.30 -4.35
CA SER A 123 -4.36 -13.08 -4.72
C SER A 123 -3.10 -12.35 -4.30
N TRP A 124 -2.07 -13.12 -3.98
CA TRP A 124 -0.70 -12.64 -3.86
C TRP A 124 0.11 -13.45 -4.88
N ASN A 125 0.59 -12.77 -5.91
CA ASN A 125 1.03 -13.38 -7.16
C ASN A 125 2.40 -12.83 -7.61
N THR A 126 2.99 -13.41 -8.66
CA THR A 126 4.35 -13.03 -9.10
C THR A 126 4.44 -11.59 -9.60
N GLU A 127 3.39 -11.06 -10.21
CA GLU A 127 3.31 -9.65 -10.63
C GLU A 127 3.26 -8.71 -9.42
N LEU A 128 2.33 -8.92 -8.49
CA LEU A 128 2.21 -8.07 -7.29
C LEU A 128 3.50 -8.08 -6.46
N LEU A 129 4.11 -9.24 -6.24
CA LEU A 129 5.42 -9.35 -5.57
C LEU A 129 6.49 -8.51 -6.29
N ASN A 130 6.55 -8.61 -7.62
CA ASN A 130 7.52 -7.87 -8.43
C ASN A 130 7.30 -6.35 -8.36
N MET A 131 6.05 -5.89 -8.48
CA MET A 131 5.70 -4.47 -8.42
C MET A 131 5.96 -3.87 -7.03
N TYR A 132 5.63 -4.61 -5.97
CA TYR A 132 5.89 -4.19 -4.59
C TYR A 132 7.40 -4.10 -4.30
N LYS A 133 8.22 -5.01 -4.84
CA LYS A 133 9.70 -4.91 -4.76
C LYS A 133 10.24 -3.67 -5.48
N LEU A 134 9.75 -3.35 -6.68
CA LEU A 134 10.17 -2.15 -7.42
C LEU A 134 9.86 -0.88 -6.62
N LYS A 135 8.67 -0.82 -6.01
CA LYS A 135 8.27 0.25 -5.10
C LYS A 135 9.22 0.38 -3.91
N VAL A 136 9.55 -0.74 -3.27
CA VAL A 136 10.51 -0.75 -2.14
C VAL A 136 11.88 -0.26 -2.58
N ASP A 137 12.44 -0.77 -3.68
CA ASP A 137 13.77 -0.40 -4.16
C ASP A 137 13.89 1.10 -4.50
N ALA A 138 12.81 1.72 -5.00
CA ALA A 138 12.76 3.16 -5.28
C ALA A 138 12.90 4.03 -4.02
N PHE A 139 12.44 3.57 -2.84
CA PHE A 139 12.38 4.39 -1.62
C PHE A 139 13.27 3.95 -0.45
N ILE A 140 13.73 2.69 -0.39
CA ILE A 140 14.44 2.09 0.77
C ILE A 140 15.78 2.76 1.16
N ASN A 141 16.25 3.72 0.37
CA ASN A 141 17.48 4.48 0.61
C ASN A 141 17.26 5.89 1.16
N TYR A 142 16.05 6.43 1.14
CA TYR A 142 15.80 7.76 1.71
C TYR A 142 15.82 7.72 3.24
N GLN A 143 16.51 8.70 3.83
CA GLN A 143 16.77 8.75 5.27
C GLN A 143 15.51 9.05 6.09
N ASN A 144 14.58 9.84 5.53
CA ASN A 144 13.31 10.23 6.11
C ASN A 144 12.14 9.27 5.80
N LEU A 145 12.39 8.10 5.20
CA LEU A 145 11.38 7.05 5.07
C LEU A 145 11.09 6.45 6.47
N ALA A 146 9.90 6.72 7.02
CA ALA A 146 9.49 6.20 8.32
C ALA A 146 9.06 4.73 8.25
N GLY A 147 8.52 4.29 7.11
CA GLY A 147 7.99 2.94 6.93
C GLY A 147 7.15 2.79 5.67
N PHE A 148 6.80 1.55 5.37
CA PHE A 148 5.90 1.19 4.28
C PHE A 148 4.56 0.66 4.81
N ILE A 149 3.48 0.89 4.07
CA ILE A 149 2.17 0.27 4.31
C ILE A 149 1.93 -0.78 3.23
N ILE A 150 1.70 -2.04 3.62
CA ILE A 150 1.56 -3.18 2.69
C ILE A 150 0.17 -3.31 2.05
N GLY A 151 -0.83 -2.70 2.70
CA GLY A 151 -2.23 -2.75 2.34
C GLY A 151 -3.01 -1.73 3.16
N ASN A 152 -4.01 -1.11 2.53
CA ASN A 152 -4.90 -0.13 3.13
C ASN A 152 -6.34 -0.63 3.00
N GLU A 153 -6.99 -0.92 4.12
CA GLU A 153 -8.39 -1.35 4.20
C GLU A 153 -8.71 -2.50 3.22
N VAL A 154 -7.83 -3.49 3.09
CA VAL A 154 -8.02 -4.54 2.08
C VAL A 154 -9.19 -5.42 2.49
N ALA A 155 -9.13 -6.04 3.67
CA ALA A 155 -10.34 -6.47 4.35
C ALA A 155 -10.97 -5.21 4.97
N ASN A 156 -12.22 -4.90 4.60
CA ASN A 156 -12.94 -3.73 5.09
C ASN A 156 -14.38 -4.04 5.55
N ASP A 157 -14.85 -5.27 5.32
CA ASP A 157 -16.12 -5.81 5.77
C ASP A 157 -16.03 -7.34 6.00
N VAL A 158 -17.08 -7.97 6.53
CA VAL A 158 -17.14 -9.43 6.74
C VAL A 158 -16.85 -10.24 5.46
N PRO A 159 -17.49 -9.98 4.30
CA PRO A 159 -17.20 -10.64 3.03
C PRO A 159 -15.72 -10.65 2.62
N THR A 160 -14.98 -9.58 2.90
CA THR A 160 -13.61 -9.38 2.41
C THR A 160 -12.52 -9.90 3.35
N THR A 161 -12.87 -10.44 4.52
CA THR A 161 -11.90 -10.95 5.52
C THR A 161 -10.99 -12.09 5.02
N ALA A 162 -11.35 -12.80 3.95
CA ALA A 162 -10.48 -13.78 3.30
C ALA A 162 -9.21 -13.17 2.65
N SER A 163 -9.23 -11.86 2.35
CA SER A 163 -8.09 -11.14 1.77
C SER A 163 -6.93 -10.95 2.75
N ALA A 164 -7.19 -10.91 4.06
CA ALA A 164 -6.19 -10.63 5.09
C ALA A 164 -5.01 -11.62 5.05
N ALA A 165 -5.25 -12.90 4.76
CA ALA A 165 -4.18 -13.90 4.60
C ALA A 165 -3.19 -13.56 3.47
N PHE A 166 -3.67 -12.96 2.37
CA PHE A 166 -2.82 -12.55 1.24
C PHE A 166 -2.02 -11.29 1.57
N VAL A 167 -2.63 -10.31 2.25
CA VAL A 167 -1.92 -9.13 2.76
C VAL A 167 -0.82 -9.54 3.73
N LYS A 168 -1.09 -10.52 4.60
CA LYS A 168 -0.13 -11.04 5.57
C LYS A 168 0.99 -11.88 4.92
N ALA A 169 0.73 -12.53 3.79
CA ALA A 169 1.78 -13.12 2.95
C ALA A 169 2.63 -12.05 2.23
N ALA A 170 2.01 -11.00 1.70
CA ALA A 170 2.72 -9.88 1.09
C ALA A 170 3.66 -9.20 2.10
N LEU A 171 3.20 -9.04 3.34
CA LEU A 171 3.95 -8.50 4.46
C LEU A 171 5.20 -9.34 4.78
N ARG A 172 5.03 -10.66 4.92
CA ARG A 172 6.13 -11.63 5.07
C ARG A 172 7.16 -11.49 3.97
N ASP A 173 6.72 -11.49 2.72
CA ASP A 173 7.60 -11.54 1.56
C ASP A 173 8.33 -10.21 1.35
N ILE A 174 7.65 -9.07 1.52
CA ILE A 174 8.27 -7.75 1.38
C ILE A 174 9.20 -7.42 2.55
N LYS A 175 8.85 -7.78 3.80
CA LYS A 175 9.81 -7.68 4.91
C LYS A 175 11.05 -8.55 4.64
N THR A 176 10.87 -9.75 4.08
CA THR A 176 11.99 -10.64 3.72
C THR A 176 12.88 -10.04 2.65
N TYR A 177 12.29 -9.38 1.64
CA TYR A 177 13.02 -8.62 0.64
C TYR A 177 13.81 -7.43 1.23
N ILE A 178 13.17 -6.62 2.08
CA ILE A 178 13.82 -5.49 2.77
C ILE A 178 15.01 -5.97 3.61
N ARG A 179 14.87 -7.10 4.33
CA ARG A 179 15.98 -7.69 5.10
C ARG A 179 17.10 -8.25 4.20
N SER A 180 16.80 -8.80 3.01
CA SER A 180 17.84 -9.25 2.07
C SER A 180 18.71 -8.08 1.56
N LYS A 181 18.11 -6.90 1.42
CA LYS A 181 18.80 -5.62 1.14
C LYS A 181 19.60 -5.06 2.33
N LYS A 182 19.66 -5.78 3.46
CA LYS A 182 20.30 -5.37 4.74
C LYS A 182 19.68 -4.08 5.33
N LYS A 183 18.37 -3.90 5.17
CA LYS A 183 17.62 -2.73 5.63
C LYS A 183 16.59 -3.13 6.68
N ASN A 184 16.35 -2.24 7.64
CA ASN A 184 15.43 -2.44 8.75
C ASN A 184 14.22 -1.50 8.73
N ILE A 185 13.82 -1.01 7.54
CA ILE A 185 12.60 -0.21 7.36
C ILE A 185 11.40 -1.04 7.83
N PRO A 186 10.49 -0.48 8.66
CA PRO A 186 9.32 -1.20 9.13
C PRO A 186 8.22 -1.25 8.07
N VAL A 187 7.47 -2.35 8.03
CA VAL A 187 6.29 -2.51 7.18
C VAL A 187 5.06 -2.80 8.02
N GLY A 188 4.03 -1.95 7.90
CA GLY A 188 2.77 -2.07 8.62
C GLY A 188 1.57 -2.33 7.70
N TYR A 189 0.40 -2.45 8.31
CA TYR A 189 -0.91 -2.54 7.66
C TYR A 189 -1.81 -1.40 8.15
N VAL A 190 -2.72 -0.91 7.31
CA VAL A 190 -3.74 0.08 7.69
C VAL A 190 -5.12 -0.52 7.55
N ASP A 191 -5.90 -0.38 8.62
CA ASP A 191 -7.24 -0.95 8.81
C ASP A 191 -8.32 0.14 8.79
N ASN A 192 -9.55 -0.27 8.44
CA ASN A 192 -10.73 0.57 8.68
C ASN A 192 -11.31 0.28 10.09
N ASP A 193 -12.20 1.14 10.57
CA ASP A 193 -12.76 1.03 11.93
C ASP A 193 -14.10 0.25 11.98
N ASP A 194 -14.21 -0.82 11.18
CA ASP A 194 -15.43 -1.65 11.11
C ASP A 194 -15.63 -2.49 12.39
N LEU A 195 -16.84 -2.44 12.95
CA LEU A 195 -17.12 -3.03 14.26
C LEU A 195 -17.12 -4.57 14.28
N ASP A 196 -17.46 -5.22 13.15
CA ASP A 196 -17.61 -6.67 13.08
C ASP A 196 -16.28 -7.40 12.86
N ILE A 197 -15.29 -6.73 12.26
CA ILE A 197 -14.00 -7.35 11.89
C ILE A 197 -12.76 -6.75 12.56
N ARG A 198 -12.76 -5.48 13.02
CA ARG A 198 -11.53 -4.80 13.50
C ARG A 198 -10.77 -5.57 14.58
N LEU A 199 -11.46 -6.18 15.54
CA LEU A 199 -10.81 -6.96 16.60
C LEU A 199 -10.08 -8.20 16.06
N SER A 200 -10.63 -8.81 15.01
CA SER A 200 -10.00 -9.92 14.30
C SER A 200 -8.82 -9.43 13.47
N LEU A 201 -8.92 -8.32 12.76
CA LEU A 201 -7.81 -7.76 11.97
C LEU A 201 -6.63 -7.33 12.85
N ILE A 202 -6.90 -6.58 13.92
CA ILE A 202 -5.89 -6.15 14.90
C ILE A 202 -5.13 -7.37 15.44
N ALA A 203 -5.85 -8.39 15.91
CA ALA A 203 -5.23 -9.62 16.41
C ALA A 203 -4.48 -10.38 15.29
N TYR A 204 -5.04 -10.48 14.10
CA TYR A 204 -4.48 -11.27 13.00
C TYR A 204 -3.13 -10.73 12.52
N PHE A 205 -2.98 -9.41 12.35
CA PHE A 205 -1.71 -8.83 11.90
C PHE A 205 -0.61 -8.84 12.97
N ASN A 206 -0.93 -9.12 14.23
CA ASN A 206 0.04 -9.26 15.32
C ASN A 206 0.26 -10.72 15.79
N CYS A 207 -0.45 -11.69 15.21
CA CYS A 207 -0.37 -13.10 15.62
C CYS A 207 0.58 -13.95 14.78
N GLY A 208 0.84 -15.17 15.25
CA GLY A 208 1.57 -16.23 14.53
C GLY A 208 3.04 -16.33 14.96
N SER A 209 3.72 -17.39 14.52
CA SER A 209 5.11 -17.68 14.90
C SER A 209 6.16 -17.08 13.97
N ASP A 210 5.77 -16.60 12.78
CA ASP A 210 6.66 -15.96 11.81
C ASP A 210 6.68 -14.43 12.04
N PRO A 211 7.77 -13.83 12.55
CA PRO A 211 7.86 -12.39 12.78
C PRO A 211 7.89 -11.57 11.48
N MET A 212 8.17 -12.19 10.34
CA MET A 212 8.13 -11.52 9.04
C MET A 212 6.67 -11.32 8.61
N ALA A 213 5.79 -12.26 8.94
CA ALA A 213 4.36 -12.17 8.70
C ALA A 213 3.59 -11.30 9.72
N GLN A 214 4.22 -10.83 10.79
CA GLN A 214 3.62 -9.86 11.71
C GLN A 214 3.84 -8.44 11.20
N ALA A 215 2.89 -7.53 11.44
CA ALA A 215 3.04 -6.12 11.07
C ALA A 215 4.02 -5.42 12.01
N ASP A 216 4.96 -4.65 11.47
CA ASP A 216 5.90 -3.89 12.30
C ASP A 216 5.22 -2.70 12.99
N PHE A 217 4.09 -2.21 12.45
CA PHE A 217 3.15 -1.28 13.06
C PHE A 217 1.73 -1.49 12.50
N TYR A 218 0.72 -0.97 13.19
CA TYR A 218 -0.69 -1.06 12.77
C TYR A 218 -1.32 0.34 12.68
N GLY A 219 -1.98 0.63 11.57
CA GLY A 219 -2.72 1.87 11.36
C GLY A 219 -4.23 1.65 11.48
N VAL A 220 -4.95 2.65 11.99
CA VAL A 220 -6.41 2.70 11.97
C VAL A 220 -6.85 4.01 11.34
N ASN A 221 -7.63 3.90 10.26
CA ASN A 221 -8.38 5.01 9.67
C ASN A 221 -9.70 5.16 10.44
N THR A 222 -9.90 6.29 11.15
CA THR A 222 -11.09 6.45 12.01
C THR A 222 -11.68 7.86 11.99
N TYR A 223 -12.94 7.91 11.56
CA TYR A 223 -13.75 9.13 11.46
C TYR A 223 -14.79 9.23 12.59
N ARG A 224 -14.60 8.49 13.70
CA ARG A 224 -15.53 8.42 14.84
C ARG A 224 -15.80 9.76 15.56
N TRP A 225 -14.86 10.70 15.51
CA TRP A 225 -14.95 11.97 16.24
C TRP A 225 -15.45 13.09 15.32
N CYS A 226 -16.74 13.45 15.43
CA CYS A 226 -17.35 14.48 14.60
C CYS A 226 -17.85 15.67 15.44
N GLY A 227 -17.40 16.88 15.09
CA GLY A 227 -17.84 18.13 15.71
C GLY A 227 -17.25 18.45 17.09
N ALA A 228 -17.45 19.69 17.54
CA ALA A 228 -16.77 20.25 18.73
C ALA A 228 -17.25 19.69 20.08
N ASN A 229 -18.41 19.02 20.12
CA ASN A 229 -19.00 18.47 21.35
C ASN A 229 -18.68 16.97 21.54
N ALA A 230 -17.97 16.35 20.60
CA ALA A 230 -17.47 14.99 20.78
C ALA A 230 -16.35 14.96 21.84
N THR A 231 -16.22 13.82 22.52
CA THR A 231 -15.25 13.56 23.58
C THR A 231 -14.66 12.18 23.37
N PHE A 232 -13.59 11.84 24.10
CA PHE A 232 -12.95 10.52 24.06
C PHE A 232 -13.96 9.35 24.22
N LYS A 233 -14.97 9.52 25.08
CA LYS A 233 -16.04 8.53 25.28
C LYS A 233 -17.20 8.65 24.29
N SER A 234 -17.69 9.86 24.03
CA SER A 234 -18.87 10.02 23.14
C SER A 234 -18.56 9.78 21.66
N SER A 235 -17.29 9.82 21.26
CA SER A 235 -16.83 9.33 19.94
C SER A 235 -16.62 7.80 19.91
N GLY A 236 -16.45 7.14 21.06
CA GLY A 236 -16.01 5.74 21.11
C GLY A 236 -14.52 5.55 20.78
N TYR A 237 -13.70 6.60 20.85
CA TYR A 237 -12.24 6.49 20.77
C TYR A 237 -11.67 5.62 21.91
N ASP A 238 -12.33 5.59 23.08
CA ASP A 238 -11.99 4.68 24.18
C ASP A 238 -12.15 3.19 23.77
N GLN A 239 -13.25 2.86 23.10
CA GLN A 239 -13.52 1.51 22.58
C GLN A 239 -12.60 1.12 21.41
N MET A 240 -12.19 2.09 20.57
CA MET A 240 -11.24 1.89 19.48
C MET A 240 -9.82 1.64 20.02
N ALA A 241 -9.42 2.36 21.08
CA ALA A 241 -8.07 2.26 21.66
C ALA A 241 -7.85 1.08 22.62
N GLU A 242 -8.92 0.54 23.22
CA GLU A 242 -8.84 -0.59 24.17
C GLU A 242 -7.96 -1.77 23.70
N PRO A 243 -8.14 -2.36 22.49
CA PRO A 243 -7.32 -3.49 22.04
C PRO A 243 -5.83 -3.16 21.91
N PHE A 244 -5.47 -1.87 21.73
CA PHE A 244 -4.09 -1.45 21.51
C PHE A 244 -3.27 -1.29 22.81
N LYS A 245 -3.92 -1.21 23.99
CA LYS A 245 -3.24 -1.01 25.28
C LYS A 245 -2.13 -2.01 25.60
N ASN A 246 -2.27 -3.26 25.16
CA ASN A 246 -1.32 -4.36 25.39
C ASN A 246 -0.74 -4.94 24.10
N TYR A 247 -0.91 -4.23 22.97
CA TYR A 247 -0.49 -4.67 21.65
C TYR A 247 1.04 -4.60 21.52
N SER A 248 1.68 -5.56 20.87
CA SER A 248 3.15 -5.68 20.93
C SER A 248 3.94 -4.81 19.95
N VAL A 249 3.24 -4.15 19.02
CA VAL A 249 3.82 -3.28 17.99
C VAL A 249 3.15 -1.90 18.01
N PRO A 250 3.76 -0.83 17.45
CA PRO A 250 3.18 0.50 17.50
C PRO A 250 1.85 0.60 16.76
N SER A 251 0.95 1.39 17.32
CA SER A 251 -0.36 1.70 16.71
C SER A 251 -0.40 3.17 16.32
N ILE A 252 -1.01 3.51 15.18
CA ILE A 252 -1.06 4.86 14.61
C ILE A 252 -2.50 5.16 14.20
N VAL A 253 -3.00 6.38 14.46
CA VAL A 253 -4.25 6.86 13.85
C VAL A 253 -3.92 7.37 12.44
N THR A 254 -4.02 6.51 11.43
CA THR A 254 -3.49 6.77 10.08
C THR A 254 -4.37 7.65 9.22
N GLU A 255 -5.64 7.84 9.60
CA GLU A 255 -6.51 8.91 9.11
C GLU A 255 -7.45 9.34 10.25
N TYR A 256 -7.64 10.64 10.43
CA TYR A 256 -8.71 11.24 11.25
C TYR A 256 -9.20 12.56 10.63
N GLY A 257 -10.24 13.17 11.22
CA GLY A 257 -10.74 14.49 10.81
C GLY A 257 -12.11 14.44 10.13
N CYS A 258 -13.11 13.84 10.77
CA CYS A 258 -14.50 13.75 10.28
C CYS A 258 -15.04 15.10 9.80
N ASN A 259 -15.47 15.18 8.53
CA ASN A 259 -15.94 16.42 7.89
C ASN A 259 -17.46 16.62 7.89
N VAL A 260 -18.22 15.79 8.63
CA VAL A 260 -19.70 15.89 8.75
C VAL A 260 -20.15 17.21 9.40
N VAL A 261 -19.31 17.80 10.25
CA VAL A 261 -19.54 19.11 10.86
C VAL A 261 -18.38 20.03 10.48
N GLN A 262 -18.68 21.12 9.77
CA GLN A 262 -17.68 22.06 9.23
C GLN A 262 -17.87 23.49 9.79
N PRO A 263 -16.79 24.29 9.93
CA PRO A 263 -15.38 23.88 9.80
C PRO A 263 -15.00 22.87 10.90
N ARG A 264 -14.03 22.00 10.61
CA ARG A 264 -13.70 20.88 11.50
C ARG A 264 -13.02 21.39 12.76
N SER A 265 -13.53 20.97 13.92
CA SER A 265 -12.97 21.38 15.23
C SER A 265 -11.61 20.74 15.54
N LEU A 266 -11.35 19.55 14.99
CA LEU A 266 -10.16 18.72 15.21
C LEU A 266 -9.83 18.48 16.70
N GLY A 267 -10.86 18.37 17.54
CA GLY A 267 -10.75 18.16 18.99
C GLY A 267 -10.13 16.81 19.36
N GLU A 268 -10.24 15.80 18.49
CA GLU A 268 -9.62 14.49 18.60
C GLU A 268 -8.10 14.56 18.76
N MET A 269 -7.44 15.60 18.22
CA MET A 269 -6.01 15.84 18.41
C MET A 269 -5.65 15.99 19.90
N GLY A 270 -6.57 16.54 20.71
CA GLY A 270 -6.40 16.64 22.16
C GLY A 270 -6.32 15.27 22.84
N SER A 271 -7.03 14.26 22.34
CA SER A 271 -6.94 12.88 22.83
C SER A 271 -5.75 12.14 22.22
N ILE A 272 -5.55 12.22 20.89
CA ILE A 272 -4.45 11.55 20.14
C ILE A 272 -3.07 11.90 20.72
N TYR A 273 -2.84 13.19 21.03
CA TYR A 273 -1.57 13.70 21.55
C TYR A 273 -1.58 13.96 23.06
N GLY A 274 -2.66 13.58 23.76
CA GLY A 274 -2.88 13.81 25.19
C GLY A 274 -2.98 12.53 26.00
N PRO A 275 -3.35 12.63 27.30
CA PRO A 275 -3.34 11.49 28.23
C PRO A 275 -4.23 10.30 27.83
N ASP A 276 -5.24 10.52 26.99
CA ASP A 276 -6.14 9.45 26.53
C ASP A 276 -5.39 8.41 25.66
N LEU A 277 -4.52 8.86 24.75
CA LEU A 277 -3.91 8.01 23.73
C LEU A 277 -2.37 8.09 23.64
N GLN A 278 -1.69 9.09 24.21
CA GLN A 278 -0.23 9.27 24.05
C GLN A 278 0.61 8.05 24.46
N ASP A 279 0.08 7.20 25.35
CA ASP A 279 0.77 6.00 25.83
C ASP A 279 0.45 4.74 25.01
N ILE A 280 -0.62 4.78 24.22
CA ILE A 280 -1.18 3.67 23.42
C ILE A 280 -0.85 3.86 21.93
N MET A 281 -1.09 5.05 21.40
CA MET A 281 -0.93 5.43 20.00
C MET A 281 0.34 6.27 19.79
N SER A 282 0.94 6.14 18.62
CA SER A 282 2.15 6.86 18.19
C SER A 282 1.83 8.17 17.46
N GLY A 283 0.71 8.82 17.78
CA GLY A 283 0.19 9.99 17.07
C GLY A 283 -0.72 9.62 15.89
N GLY A 284 -0.83 10.50 14.90
CA GLY A 284 -1.67 10.25 13.72
C GLY A 284 -1.60 11.28 12.61
N PHE A 285 -2.37 11.04 11.54
CA PHE A 285 -2.41 11.83 10.31
C PHE A 285 -3.81 12.41 10.06
N LEU A 286 -3.88 13.72 9.82
CA LEU A 286 -5.11 14.37 9.40
C LEU A 286 -5.39 14.04 7.92
N TYR A 287 -6.58 13.54 7.63
CA TYR A 287 -7.07 13.39 6.26
C TYR A 287 -7.80 14.68 5.85
N GLN A 288 -7.34 15.47 4.87
CA GLN A 288 -6.07 15.40 4.15
C GLN A 288 -5.53 16.81 3.85
N TYR A 289 -4.35 16.89 3.23
CA TYR A 289 -3.72 18.17 2.88
C TYR A 289 -4.51 18.94 1.82
N SER A 290 -4.69 18.36 0.63
CA SER A 290 -5.30 19.01 -0.52
C SER A 290 -6.82 18.91 -0.55
N GLN A 291 -7.45 19.97 -1.02
CA GLN A 291 -8.89 20.04 -1.24
C GLN A 291 -9.24 19.44 -2.59
N GLU A 292 -9.82 18.24 -2.53
CA GLU A 292 -10.40 17.50 -3.65
C GLU A 292 -11.94 17.44 -3.48
N ASP A 293 -12.64 16.75 -4.38
CA ASP A 293 -14.13 16.68 -4.39
C ASP A 293 -14.75 16.11 -3.09
N ASN A 294 -13.95 15.42 -2.27
CA ASN A 294 -14.35 14.83 -0.99
C ASN A 294 -14.52 15.85 0.17
N ASN A 295 -14.08 17.10 0.00
CA ASN A 295 -14.14 18.16 1.01
C ASN A 295 -13.41 17.85 2.34
N TYR A 296 -12.22 17.25 2.25
CA TYR A 296 -11.35 16.97 3.40
C TYR A 296 -10.08 17.84 3.46
N GLY A 297 -9.85 18.73 2.49
CA GLY A 297 -8.61 19.50 2.38
C GLY A 297 -8.47 20.63 3.39
N ILE A 298 -7.22 21.00 3.70
CA ILE A 298 -6.90 22.23 4.44
C ILE A 298 -6.25 23.31 3.55
N VAL A 299 -5.86 22.96 2.32
CA VAL A 299 -5.40 23.90 1.29
C VAL A 299 -5.98 23.55 -0.08
N ASP A 300 -6.25 24.58 -0.90
CA ASP A 300 -6.40 24.40 -2.35
C ASP A 300 -5.01 24.55 -3.01
N VAL A 301 -4.60 23.52 -3.74
CA VAL A 301 -3.32 23.37 -4.43
C VAL A 301 -3.54 22.66 -5.76
N SER A 302 -2.55 22.67 -6.64
CA SER A 302 -2.56 21.83 -7.84
C SER A 302 -1.17 21.30 -8.16
N TYR A 303 -1.11 20.15 -8.82
CA TYR A 303 0.13 19.50 -9.24
C TYR A 303 0.95 20.41 -10.17
N GLY A 304 2.26 20.49 -9.95
CA GLY A 304 3.20 21.28 -10.73
C GLY A 304 3.04 22.79 -10.62
N LYS A 305 2.31 23.31 -9.60
CA LYS A 305 2.07 24.74 -9.38
C LYS A 305 2.66 25.21 -8.05
N SER A 306 3.25 26.40 -8.02
CA SER A 306 3.79 27.00 -6.78
C SER A 306 2.74 27.69 -5.89
N ALA A 307 1.52 27.89 -6.40
CA ALA A 307 0.43 28.54 -5.65
C ALA A 307 -0.22 27.59 -4.62
N VAL A 308 -0.56 28.14 -3.45
CA VAL A 308 -1.29 27.48 -2.37
C VAL A 308 -2.27 28.47 -1.74
N THR A 309 -3.53 28.07 -1.59
CA THR A 309 -4.57 28.83 -0.90
C THR A 309 -4.92 28.11 0.40
N LYS A 310 -4.81 28.78 1.55
CA LYS A 310 -5.17 28.20 2.85
C LYS A 310 -6.69 28.27 3.06
N LEU A 311 -7.30 27.17 3.50
CA LEU A 311 -8.73 27.08 3.79
C LEU A 311 -8.99 27.22 5.30
N ASP A 312 -10.25 27.30 5.73
CA ASP A 312 -10.62 27.58 7.13
C ASP A 312 -10.03 26.56 8.12
N ASP A 313 -10.08 25.26 7.78
CA ASP A 313 -9.53 24.18 8.58
C ASP A 313 -8.01 24.29 8.78
N TYR A 314 -7.27 25.01 7.92
CA TYR A 314 -5.84 25.26 8.09
C TYR A 314 -5.53 25.93 9.42
N ALA A 315 -6.32 26.96 9.78
CA ALA A 315 -6.12 27.71 11.01
C ALA A 315 -6.44 26.86 12.25
N VAL A 316 -7.45 25.99 12.14
CA VAL A 316 -7.84 25.07 13.21
C VAL A 316 -6.78 23.98 13.41
N PHE A 317 -6.33 23.34 12.33
CA PHE A 317 -5.27 22.33 12.38
C PHE A 317 -3.97 22.89 12.94
N LYS A 318 -3.52 24.05 12.45
CA LYS A 318 -2.31 24.73 12.95
C LYS A 318 -2.40 25.02 14.46
N LYS A 319 -3.55 25.50 14.93
CA LYS A 319 -3.79 25.77 16.36
C LYS A 319 -3.70 24.49 17.20
N ASN A 320 -4.36 23.42 16.78
CA ASN A 320 -4.33 22.14 17.51
C ASN A 320 -2.94 21.48 17.44
N MET A 321 -2.23 21.58 16.31
CA MET A 321 -0.88 21.03 16.17
C MET A 321 0.16 21.75 17.04
N ALA A 322 0.00 23.06 17.24
CA ALA A 322 0.79 23.85 18.18
C ALA A 322 0.51 23.48 19.66
N ALA A 323 -0.71 23.01 19.97
CA ALA A 323 -1.08 22.53 21.30
C ALA A 323 -0.64 21.07 21.57
N ALA A 324 -0.51 20.24 20.53
CA ALA A 324 -0.11 18.85 20.63
C ALA A 324 1.30 18.70 21.25
N ASN A 325 1.39 18.16 22.47
CA ASN A 325 2.63 18.07 23.25
C ASN A 325 2.70 16.75 24.04
N PRO A 326 2.70 15.59 23.36
CA PRO A 326 2.63 14.28 24.00
C PRO A 326 3.85 14.01 24.89
N LYS A 327 3.62 13.35 26.02
CA LYS A 327 4.67 13.04 27.02
C LYS A 327 5.21 11.64 26.80
N GLY A 328 6.14 11.54 25.84
CA GLY A 328 6.85 10.30 25.52
C GLY A 328 7.88 9.87 26.56
N THR A 329 8.44 8.68 26.33
CA THR A 329 9.55 8.09 27.09
C THR A 329 10.85 8.04 26.27
N THR A 330 11.93 7.50 26.84
CA THR A 330 13.16 7.18 26.08
C THR A 330 13.25 5.68 25.79
N MET A 331 13.93 5.31 24.72
CA MET A 331 14.15 3.91 24.32
C MET A 331 14.85 3.09 25.41
N ASN A 332 15.74 3.73 26.19
CA ASN A 332 16.46 3.08 27.28
C ASN A 332 15.57 2.87 28.52
N SER A 333 14.69 3.82 28.86
CA SER A 333 13.73 3.67 29.96
C SER A 333 12.55 2.77 29.63
N TYR A 334 12.23 2.59 28.33
CA TYR A 334 11.12 1.76 27.89
C TYR A 334 11.49 0.27 27.87
N ASN A 335 11.01 -0.50 28.84
CA ASN A 335 11.21 -1.95 28.92
C ASN A 335 9.87 -2.71 28.99
N PRO A 336 9.15 -2.84 27.85
CA PRO A 336 7.83 -3.46 27.82
C PRO A 336 7.88 -4.99 27.96
N SER A 337 6.83 -5.55 28.58
CA SER A 337 6.57 -7.01 28.62
C SER A 337 5.32 -7.37 27.79
N LEU A 338 5.28 -6.89 26.55
CA LEU A 338 4.16 -7.08 25.63
C LEU A 338 4.25 -8.47 24.94
N LYS A 339 3.10 -8.99 24.49
CA LYS A 339 3.01 -10.29 23.80
C LYS A 339 2.27 -10.13 22.48
N THR A 340 2.70 -10.90 21.48
CA THR A 340 1.98 -11.06 20.20
C THR A 340 0.58 -11.63 20.45
N SER A 341 -0.41 -11.14 19.71
CA SER A 341 -1.80 -11.63 19.80
C SER A 341 -1.92 -13.12 19.44
N SER A 342 -2.96 -13.78 19.97
CA SER A 342 -3.44 -15.06 19.43
C SER A 342 -4.10 -14.83 18.08
N CYS A 343 -3.94 -15.75 17.12
CA CYS A 343 -4.68 -15.64 15.86
C CYS A 343 -6.17 -15.90 16.09
N PRO A 344 -7.08 -15.09 15.49
CA PRO A 344 -8.50 -15.39 15.49
C PRO A 344 -8.79 -16.76 14.86
N SER A 345 -9.72 -17.49 15.47
CA SER A 345 -10.31 -18.67 14.84
C SER A 345 -11.21 -18.27 13.68
N VAL A 346 -11.26 -19.10 12.64
CA VAL A 346 -12.19 -18.95 11.52
C VAL A 346 -13.64 -19.01 12.02
N SER A 347 -14.48 -18.10 11.54
CA SER A 347 -15.88 -17.93 11.96
C SER A 347 -16.77 -17.50 10.79
N SER A 348 -18.04 -17.17 11.05
CA SER A 348 -18.92 -16.54 10.06
C SER A 348 -18.51 -15.11 9.70
N THR A 349 -17.80 -14.41 10.60
CA THR A 349 -17.30 -13.04 10.40
C THR A 349 -15.80 -12.97 10.08
N TRP A 350 -15.10 -14.12 10.07
CA TRP A 350 -13.64 -14.16 9.87
C TRP A 350 -13.21 -15.36 9.02
N MET A 351 -12.83 -15.11 7.77
CA MET A 351 -12.52 -16.14 6.77
C MET A 351 -11.00 -16.30 6.48
N SER A 352 -10.12 -15.89 7.39
CA SER A 352 -8.65 -16.06 7.24
C SER A 352 -8.05 -16.93 8.36
N SER A 353 -7.64 -18.14 8.01
CA SER A 353 -6.84 -19.01 8.88
C SER A 353 -5.43 -18.46 9.12
N SER A 354 -4.70 -19.04 10.07
CA SER A 354 -3.30 -18.69 10.34
C SER A 354 -2.30 -19.20 9.29
N THR A 355 -2.71 -20.12 8.40
CA THR A 355 -1.90 -20.56 7.27
C THR A 355 -1.95 -19.52 6.16
N LEU A 356 -0.77 -19.13 5.65
CA LEU A 356 -0.63 -18.08 4.64
C LEU A 356 -0.33 -18.67 3.25
N PRO A 357 -0.69 -17.96 2.16
CA PRO A 357 -0.22 -18.28 0.83
C PRO A 357 1.31 -18.48 0.78
N PRO A 358 1.81 -19.48 0.03
CA PRO A 358 3.25 -19.64 -0.16
C PRO A 358 3.83 -18.43 -0.92
N PRO A 359 5.13 -18.15 -0.78
CA PRO A 359 5.78 -17.07 -1.51
C PRO A 359 5.65 -17.25 -3.04
N PRO A 360 5.27 -16.21 -3.80
CA PRO A 360 5.20 -16.30 -5.25
C PRO A 360 6.56 -16.60 -5.89
N SER A 361 6.57 -17.49 -6.89
CA SER A 361 7.79 -17.89 -7.60
C SER A 361 7.60 -18.02 -9.11
N GLU A 362 8.20 -17.11 -9.87
CA GLU A 362 8.10 -17.11 -11.33
C GLU A 362 8.83 -18.30 -11.96
N SER A 363 9.89 -18.82 -11.33
CA SER A 363 10.57 -20.01 -11.81
C SER A 363 9.69 -21.27 -11.71
N VAL A 364 8.87 -21.38 -10.67
CA VAL A 364 7.87 -22.45 -10.52
C VAL A 364 6.78 -22.30 -11.57
N CYS A 365 6.18 -21.10 -11.70
CA CYS A 365 5.12 -20.84 -12.67
C CYS A 365 5.56 -21.07 -14.12
N SER A 366 6.74 -20.56 -14.49
CA SER A 366 7.34 -20.78 -15.80
C SER A 366 7.69 -22.26 -16.06
N CYS A 367 8.13 -23.01 -15.05
CA CYS A 367 8.40 -24.44 -15.19
C CYS A 367 7.11 -25.27 -15.35
N MET A 368 6.06 -24.90 -14.60
CA MET A 368 4.73 -25.48 -14.74
C MET A 368 4.19 -25.29 -16.17
N VAL A 369 4.25 -24.07 -16.73
CA VAL A 369 3.82 -23.80 -18.11
C VAL A 369 4.63 -24.61 -19.13
N LYS A 370 5.94 -24.74 -18.95
CA LYS A 370 6.83 -25.54 -19.82
C LYS A 370 6.49 -27.03 -19.84
N SER A 371 5.77 -27.53 -18.83
CA SER A 371 5.32 -28.93 -18.73
C SER A 371 4.00 -29.22 -19.47
N LEU A 372 3.27 -28.20 -19.90
CA LEU A 372 1.94 -28.36 -20.48
C LEU A 372 2.02 -28.88 -21.92
N SER A 373 1.08 -29.76 -22.28
CA SER A 373 0.87 -30.23 -23.65
C SER A 373 -0.25 -29.47 -24.36
N CYS A 374 -1.16 -28.84 -23.63
CA CYS A 374 -2.16 -27.90 -24.14
C CYS A 374 -1.87 -26.51 -23.56
N VAL A 375 -1.66 -25.52 -24.44
CA VAL A 375 -1.25 -24.14 -24.07
C VAL A 375 -2.08 -23.11 -24.84
N VAL A 376 -2.14 -21.87 -24.35
CA VAL A 376 -2.70 -20.77 -25.16
C VAL A 376 -1.83 -20.47 -26.36
N GLY A 377 -2.47 -20.10 -27.47
CA GLY A 377 -1.78 -19.66 -28.67
C GLY A 377 -1.20 -18.26 -28.53
N SER A 378 -0.22 -17.92 -29.38
CA SER A 378 0.46 -16.62 -29.40
C SER A 378 -0.45 -15.43 -29.74
N SER A 379 -1.66 -15.68 -30.25
CA SER A 379 -2.70 -14.67 -30.48
C SER A 379 -3.63 -14.44 -29.30
N TYR A 380 -3.42 -15.12 -28.16
CA TYR A 380 -4.15 -14.84 -26.93
C TYR A 380 -3.75 -13.47 -26.37
N SER A 381 -4.73 -12.63 -26.06
CA SER A 381 -4.51 -11.38 -25.33
C SER A 381 -5.29 -11.39 -24.01
N THR A 382 -4.67 -10.86 -22.96
CA THR A 382 -5.35 -10.55 -21.69
C THR A 382 -6.27 -9.33 -21.79
N ASP A 383 -6.09 -8.50 -22.81
CA ASP A 383 -6.89 -7.30 -23.05
C ASP A 383 -8.18 -7.63 -23.84
N ASP A 384 -8.22 -8.79 -24.49
CA ASP A 384 -9.43 -9.32 -25.13
C ASP A 384 -10.31 -10.03 -24.09
N THR A 385 -11.30 -9.29 -23.59
CA THR A 385 -12.26 -9.81 -22.61
C THR A 385 -13.05 -11.02 -23.12
N GLY A 386 -13.24 -11.16 -24.43
CA GLY A 386 -13.87 -12.33 -25.05
C GLY A 386 -13.01 -13.59 -24.88
N MET A 387 -11.70 -13.49 -25.16
CA MET A 387 -10.76 -14.59 -24.96
C MET A 387 -10.60 -14.96 -23.48
N VAL A 388 -10.47 -13.96 -22.61
CA VAL A 388 -10.37 -14.16 -21.14
C VAL A 388 -11.62 -14.88 -20.62
N ASN A 389 -12.82 -14.44 -21.02
CA ASN A 389 -14.08 -15.06 -20.60
C ASN A 389 -14.23 -16.49 -21.15
N ALA A 390 -13.85 -16.75 -22.41
CA ALA A 390 -13.90 -18.08 -23.00
C ALA A 390 -13.03 -19.10 -22.25
N LEU A 391 -11.79 -18.74 -21.90
CA LEU A 391 -10.93 -19.59 -21.06
C LEU A 391 -11.48 -19.74 -19.64
N SER A 392 -11.91 -18.63 -19.02
CA SER A 392 -12.37 -18.62 -17.62
C SER A 392 -13.64 -19.45 -17.41
N ASN A 393 -14.64 -19.32 -18.30
CA ASN A 393 -15.88 -20.11 -18.23
C ASN A 393 -15.61 -21.62 -18.44
N SER A 394 -14.72 -21.96 -19.37
CA SER A 394 -14.31 -23.34 -19.61
C SER A 394 -13.57 -23.93 -18.41
N ALA A 395 -12.65 -23.16 -17.82
CA ALA A 395 -11.92 -23.55 -16.61
C ALA A 395 -12.87 -23.75 -15.42
N SER A 396 -13.83 -22.85 -15.20
CA SER A 396 -14.86 -23.00 -14.16
C SER A 396 -15.69 -24.28 -14.34
N THR A 397 -16.06 -24.62 -15.57
CA THR A 397 -16.76 -25.87 -15.88
C THR A 397 -15.89 -27.10 -15.59
N ILE A 398 -14.61 -27.06 -15.97
CA ILE A 398 -13.64 -28.11 -15.65
C ILE A 398 -13.49 -28.28 -14.13
N CYS A 399 -13.38 -27.18 -13.37
CA CYS A 399 -13.24 -27.22 -11.91
C CYS A 399 -14.51 -27.70 -11.19
N GLY A 400 -15.68 -27.65 -11.82
CA GLY A 400 -16.91 -28.30 -11.34
C GLY A 400 -16.93 -29.81 -11.56
N LEU A 401 -16.06 -30.35 -12.43
CA LEU A 401 -15.99 -31.77 -12.79
C LEU A 401 -14.71 -32.47 -12.29
N THR A 402 -13.66 -31.72 -11.97
CA THR A 402 -12.40 -32.26 -11.45
C THR A 402 -11.71 -31.29 -10.49
N SER A 403 -10.82 -31.78 -9.64
CA SER A 403 -10.13 -30.94 -8.65
C SER A 403 -9.17 -29.95 -9.31
N CYS A 404 -9.37 -28.66 -9.02
CA CYS A 404 -8.47 -27.56 -9.36
C CYS A 404 -7.57 -27.13 -8.19
N ALA A 405 -7.44 -27.97 -7.14
CA ALA A 405 -6.70 -27.67 -5.91
C ALA A 405 -5.29 -27.08 -6.14
N ASP A 406 -4.61 -27.50 -7.22
CA ASP A 406 -3.24 -27.07 -7.55
C ASP A 406 -3.10 -25.56 -7.81
N VAL A 407 -4.19 -24.90 -8.22
CA VAL A 407 -4.25 -23.50 -8.64
C VAL A 407 -5.28 -22.67 -7.86
N THR A 408 -6.00 -23.25 -6.90
CA THR A 408 -6.94 -22.53 -6.04
C THR A 408 -6.28 -22.06 -4.74
N ALA A 409 -6.86 -21.03 -4.13
CA ALA A 409 -6.48 -20.54 -2.81
C ALA A 409 -7.76 -20.42 -1.96
N ASP A 410 -7.68 -20.90 -0.72
CA ASP A 410 -8.77 -20.91 0.24
C ASP A 410 -8.23 -20.46 1.60
N SER A 411 -8.40 -19.17 1.91
CA SER A 411 -7.96 -18.57 3.18
C SER A 411 -8.68 -19.18 4.39
N LYS A 412 -9.93 -19.60 4.22
CA LYS A 412 -10.78 -20.15 5.29
C LYS A 412 -10.22 -21.48 5.78
N ASN A 413 -9.88 -22.38 4.86
CA ASN A 413 -9.29 -23.67 5.19
C ASN A 413 -7.75 -23.64 5.22
N GLY A 414 -7.11 -22.52 4.87
CA GLY A 414 -5.66 -22.39 4.83
C GLY A 414 -5.00 -23.23 3.74
N THR A 415 -5.74 -23.54 2.67
CA THR A 415 -5.29 -24.41 1.57
C THR A 415 -4.89 -23.57 0.37
N TYR A 416 -3.63 -23.67 -0.04
CA TYR A 416 -3.09 -22.92 -1.18
C TYR A 416 -2.37 -23.88 -2.11
N GLY A 417 -2.83 -23.95 -3.36
CA GLY A 417 -2.21 -24.79 -4.37
C GLY A 417 -0.78 -24.34 -4.71
N PRO A 418 0.12 -25.27 -5.09
CA PRO A 418 1.51 -24.95 -5.47
C PRO A 418 1.64 -23.93 -6.61
N TYR A 419 0.57 -23.67 -7.37
CA TYR A 419 0.53 -22.70 -8.48
C TYR A 419 -0.54 -21.61 -8.27
N SER A 420 -1.10 -21.45 -7.06
CA SER A 420 -2.18 -20.47 -6.80
C SER A 420 -1.76 -19.01 -6.96
N TYR A 421 -0.45 -18.74 -6.84
CA TYR A 421 0.20 -17.43 -7.03
C TYR A 421 0.67 -17.16 -8.47
N CYS A 422 0.51 -18.12 -9.38
CA CYS A 422 0.81 -17.90 -10.79
C CYS A 422 -0.23 -16.97 -11.43
N SER A 423 0.10 -16.34 -12.56
CA SER A 423 -0.84 -15.41 -13.22
C SER A 423 -2.12 -16.14 -13.66
N SER A 424 -3.21 -15.40 -13.81
CA SER A 424 -4.51 -15.97 -14.21
C SER A 424 -4.40 -16.80 -15.49
N THR A 425 -3.68 -16.32 -16.50
CA THR A 425 -3.41 -17.06 -17.76
C THR A 425 -2.60 -18.33 -17.54
N GLN A 426 -1.64 -18.35 -16.61
CA GLN A 426 -0.88 -19.56 -16.27
C GLN A 426 -1.78 -20.59 -15.54
N ARG A 427 -2.61 -20.14 -14.58
CA ARG A 427 -3.56 -20.97 -13.83
C ARG A 427 -4.66 -21.56 -14.73
N LEU A 428 -5.21 -20.78 -15.66
CA LEU A 428 -6.20 -21.25 -16.64
C LEU A 428 -5.61 -22.33 -17.55
N GLN A 429 -4.39 -22.14 -18.05
CA GLN A 429 -3.71 -23.15 -18.87
C GLN A 429 -3.46 -24.46 -18.12
N TRP A 430 -3.09 -24.42 -16.84
CA TRP A 430 -2.97 -25.63 -16.01
C TRP A 430 -4.28 -26.43 -15.98
N ILE A 431 -5.41 -25.76 -15.73
CA ILE A 431 -6.74 -26.38 -15.66
C ILE A 431 -7.11 -27.04 -17.00
N ILE A 432 -6.91 -26.32 -18.10
CA ILE A 432 -7.24 -26.80 -19.45
C ILE A 432 -6.34 -27.98 -19.85
N ASN A 433 -5.04 -27.90 -19.56
CA ASN A 433 -4.11 -29.01 -19.79
C ASN A 433 -4.46 -30.23 -18.93
N LYS A 434 -4.87 -30.04 -17.67
CA LYS A 434 -5.32 -31.13 -16.78
C LYS A 434 -6.56 -31.83 -17.36
N ASN A 435 -7.53 -31.08 -17.89
CA ASN A 435 -8.66 -31.64 -18.63
C ASN A 435 -8.23 -32.39 -19.90
N TYR A 436 -7.34 -31.81 -20.71
CA TYR A 436 -6.81 -32.45 -21.92
C TYR A 436 -6.12 -33.79 -21.62
N LEU A 437 -5.32 -33.87 -20.54
CA LEU A 437 -4.69 -35.11 -20.09
C LEU A 437 -5.74 -36.13 -19.58
N ASN A 438 -6.71 -35.69 -18.76
CA ASN A 438 -7.80 -36.55 -18.25
C ASN A 438 -8.66 -37.13 -19.39
N GLN A 439 -8.84 -36.41 -20.49
CA GLN A 439 -9.54 -36.87 -21.70
C GLN A 439 -8.62 -37.65 -22.66
N ASN A 440 -7.59 -38.34 -22.13
CA ASN A 440 -6.65 -39.17 -22.90
C ASN A 440 -6.00 -38.42 -24.09
N LYS A 441 -5.69 -37.14 -23.93
CA LYS A 441 -5.11 -36.27 -24.96
C LYS A 441 -5.97 -36.08 -26.21
N ASN A 442 -7.30 -36.22 -26.10
CA ASN A 442 -8.21 -35.95 -27.21
C ASN A 442 -8.07 -34.50 -27.70
N SER A 443 -7.85 -34.30 -29.00
CA SER A 443 -7.67 -32.97 -29.60
C SER A 443 -8.85 -32.02 -29.44
N SER A 444 -10.08 -32.52 -29.16
CA SER A 444 -11.21 -31.66 -28.82
C SER A 444 -11.10 -31.05 -27.41
N ALA A 445 -10.44 -31.73 -26.48
CA ALA A 445 -10.26 -31.27 -25.09
C ALA A 445 -9.20 -30.15 -24.96
N CYS A 446 -8.45 -29.87 -26.03
CA CYS A 446 -7.56 -28.71 -26.19
C CYS A 446 -8.12 -27.71 -27.23
N LYS A 447 -9.45 -27.52 -27.25
CA LYS A 447 -10.11 -26.51 -28.09
C LYS A 447 -11.20 -25.81 -27.27
N ILE A 448 -11.15 -24.48 -27.24
CA ILE A 448 -12.14 -23.62 -26.60
C ILE A 448 -12.62 -22.62 -27.64
N THR A 449 -13.92 -22.57 -27.89
CA THR A 449 -14.50 -21.57 -28.80
C THR A 449 -14.26 -20.17 -28.24
N GLY A 450 -13.65 -19.29 -29.04
CA GLY A 450 -13.33 -17.93 -28.63
C GLY A 450 -11.96 -17.75 -27.95
N ALA A 451 -11.15 -18.80 -27.78
CA ALA A 451 -9.78 -18.66 -27.30
C ALA A 451 -8.79 -19.55 -28.08
N PRO A 452 -7.63 -19.02 -28.51
CA PRO A 452 -6.65 -19.80 -29.25
C PRO A 452 -5.92 -20.76 -28.31
N LEU A 453 -5.98 -22.07 -28.61
CA LEU A 453 -5.26 -23.13 -27.93
C LEU A 453 -4.44 -23.95 -28.94
N ASN A 454 -3.27 -24.40 -28.51
CA ASN A 454 -2.37 -25.25 -29.29
C ASN A 454 -1.96 -26.49 -28.50
N VAL A 455 -1.86 -27.63 -29.18
CA VAL A 455 -1.18 -28.82 -28.66
C VAL A 455 0.30 -28.73 -29.00
N VAL A 456 1.16 -28.86 -27.98
CA VAL A 456 2.62 -28.76 -28.10
C VAL A 456 3.31 -29.94 -27.41
N SER A 457 4.57 -30.19 -27.78
CA SER A 457 5.42 -31.08 -26.99
C SER A 457 5.97 -30.30 -25.78
N PRO A 458 5.78 -30.78 -24.53
CA PRO A 458 6.34 -30.13 -23.34
C PRO A 458 7.86 -29.98 -23.45
N SER A 459 8.36 -28.79 -23.15
CA SER A 459 9.81 -28.54 -23.04
C SER A 459 10.38 -29.00 -21.70
N GLN A 460 9.50 -29.23 -20.71
CA GLN A 460 9.81 -29.85 -19.42
C GLN A 460 9.00 -31.14 -19.29
N SER A 461 9.64 -32.30 -19.42
CA SER A 461 8.94 -33.60 -19.45
C SER A 461 8.56 -34.15 -18.07
N ASN A 462 9.18 -33.67 -17.00
CA ASN A 462 8.93 -34.10 -15.63
C ASN A 462 8.60 -32.91 -14.72
N ILE A 463 7.32 -32.71 -14.39
CA ILE A 463 6.87 -31.65 -13.47
C ILE A 463 7.52 -31.76 -12.09
N ASN A 464 7.90 -32.96 -11.64
CA ASN A 464 8.55 -33.18 -10.34
C ASN A 464 10.02 -32.72 -10.31
N SER A 465 10.62 -32.36 -11.46
CA SER A 465 11.93 -31.69 -11.50
C SER A 465 11.82 -30.16 -11.62
N CYS A 466 10.60 -29.60 -11.57
CA CYS A 466 10.44 -28.17 -11.35
C CYS A 466 10.83 -27.79 -9.92
N PRO A 467 11.23 -26.52 -9.68
CA PRO A 467 11.41 -26.00 -8.34
C PRO A 467 10.10 -26.10 -7.54
N ASN A 468 10.20 -26.15 -6.21
CA ASN A 468 9.05 -26.16 -5.31
C ASN A 468 8.78 -24.75 -4.74
N SER A 469 7.63 -24.55 -4.11
CA SER A 469 7.24 -23.26 -3.54
C SER A 469 8.16 -22.76 -2.40
N SER A 470 9.03 -23.62 -1.84
CA SER A 470 10.04 -23.22 -0.85
C SER A 470 11.35 -22.72 -1.47
N SER A 471 11.63 -22.93 -2.76
CA SER A 471 12.75 -22.29 -3.48
C SER A 471 12.36 -20.87 -3.93
N SER A 472 12.01 -20.03 -2.95
CA SER A 472 11.35 -18.73 -3.13
C SER A 472 12.20 -17.71 -3.91
N SER A 473 11.61 -17.05 -4.91
CA SER A 473 12.20 -15.88 -5.58
C SER A 473 11.99 -14.57 -4.83
N VAL A 474 11.57 -14.59 -3.56
CA VAL A 474 11.31 -13.36 -2.78
C VAL A 474 12.56 -12.50 -2.63
N THR A 475 13.75 -13.07 -2.58
CA THR A 475 15.00 -12.29 -2.48
C THR A 475 15.52 -11.76 -3.81
N ASP A 476 15.03 -12.27 -4.94
CA ASP A 476 15.54 -11.93 -6.27
C ASP A 476 15.26 -10.48 -6.64
N ALA A 477 16.13 -9.88 -7.46
CA ALA A 477 15.91 -8.54 -7.99
C ALA A 477 14.63 -8.51 -8.86
N PRO A 478 13.75 -7.50 -8.71
CA PRO A 478 12.59 -7.36 -9.55
C PRO A 478 12.99 -6.99 -10.99
N THR A 479 12.09 -7.28 -11.91
CA THR A 479 12.20 -6.93 -13.33
C THR A 479 11.16 -5.86 -13.64
N ALA A 480 11.59 -4.71 -14.17
CA ALA A 480 10.65 -3.69 -14.64
C ALA A 480 9.81 -4.23 -15.81
N PRO A 481 8.49 -3.97 -15.87
CA PRO A 481 7.66 -4.37 -17.00
C PRO A 481 8.18 -3.83 -18.34
N SER A 482 8.16 -4.66 -19.39
CA SER A 482 8.56 -4.29 -20.75
C SER A 482 7.61 -3.24 -21.34
N GLY A 483 7.92 -1.96 -21.12
CA GLY A 483 7.13 -0.83 -21.61
C GLY A 483 7.40 0.48 -20.88
N THR A 484 7.86 0.42 -19.62
CA THR A 484 8.20 1.60 -18.82
C THR A 484 9.52 2.20 -19.30
N LYS A 485 9.46 3.22 -20.18
CA LYS A 485 10.63 4.04 -20.51
C LYS A 485 11.07 4.80 -19.25
N PRO A 486 12.33 4.71 -18.80
CA PRO A 486 12.84 5.57 -17.75
C PRO A 486 12.72 7.04 -18.18
N GLY A 487 12.11 7.87 -17.34
CA GLY A 487 11.94 9.31 -17.54
C GLY A 487 13.23 10.11 -17.40
N GLY A 488 14.30 9.71 -18.08
CA GLY A 488 15.60 10.38 -18.06
C GLY A 488 15.59 11.63 -18.92
N SER A 489 15.33 12.81 -18.35
CA SER A 489 15.59 14.08 -19.02
C SER A 489 17.08 14.36 -19.10
N SER A 490 17.74 13.85 -20.15
CA SER A 490 19.11 14.23 -20.48
C SER A 490 19.15 15.67 -20.97
N ASN A 491 19.39 16.60 -20.05
CA ASN A 491 19.47 18.03 -20.34
C ASN A 491 20.77 18.32 -21.12
N SER A 492 20.68 18.43 -22.44
CA SER A 492 21.77 18.89 -23.31
C SER A 492 21.35 20.15 -24.04
N GLY A 493 21.98 21.28 -23.70
CA GLY A 493 21.66 22.58 -24.30
C GLY A 493 22.12 22.68 -25.76
N GLY A 494 21.25 23.23 -26.60
CA GLY A 494 21.52 23.54 -28.00
C GLY A 494 20.65 24.71 -28.43
N SER A 495 21.22 25.92 -28.48
CA SER A 495 20.52 27.17 -28.79
C SER A 495 20.68 27.56 -30.26
N SER A 496 19.59 27.63 -31.02
CA SER A 496 19.48 28.52 -32.18
C SER A 496 18.02 28.71 -32.67
N SER A 497 17.66 29.98 -32.84
CA SER A 497 16.66 30.60 -33.74
C SER A 497 16.56 29.96 -35.14
N SER A 498 15.50 30.14 -35.96
CA SER A 498 14.27 30.97 -35.89
C SER A 498 13.23 30.58 -36.97
N ASP A 499 12.01 31.10 -36.83
CA ASP A 499 10.97 31.38 -37.86
C ASP A 499 10.31 30.26 -38.69
N GLY A 500 8.99 30.39 -38.85
CA GLY A 500 8.16 29.51 -39.68
C GLY A 500 6.65 29.62 -39.40
N SER A 501 6.01 30.71 -39.81
CA SER A 501 4.56 30.93 -39.64
C SER A 501 3.71 30.24 -40.71
N SER A 502 2.62 29.57 -40.33
CA SER A 502 1.46 29.38 -41.21
C SER A 502 0.16 29.17 -40.42
N SER A 503 -0.86 29.97 -40.77
CA SER A 503 -2.20 30.01 -40.20
C SER A 503 -3.18 28.99 -40.78
N GLN A 504 -4.31 28.82 -40.04
CA GLN A 504 -5.60 28.19 -40.41
C GLN A 504 -5.59 26.63 -40.46
N SER A 505 -6.67 25.92 -40.14
CA SER A 505 -8.03 26.25 -39.61
C SER A 505 -8.51 25.10 -38.68
N GLY A 506 -9.53 25.17 -37.83
CA GLY A 506 -10.69 26.08 -37.70
C GLY A 506 -12.00 25.29 -37.80
N THR A 507 -12.38 24.56 -36.73
CA THR A 507 -13.71 23.94 -36.55
C THR A 507 -14.06 23.84 -35.07
N THR A 508 -15.19 24.43 -34.68
CA THR A 508 -15.78 24.30 -33.34
C THR A 508 -16.56 22.99 -33.23
N GLY A 509 -16.09 22.06 -32.40
CA GLY A 509 -16.80 20.82 -32.08
C GLY A 509 -16.98 20.69 -30.58
N SER A 510 -18.22 20.85 -30.09
CA SER A 510 -18.58 20.56 -28.71
C SER A 510 -18.52 19.05 -28.49
N ALA A 511 -17.50 18.57 -27.77
CA ALA A 511 -17.40 17.18 -27.35
C ALA A 511 -17.89 17.07 -25.90
N GLN A 512 -19.06 16.45 -25.71
CA GLN A 512 -19.59 16.18 -24.37
C GLN A 512 -18.69 15.16 -23.65
N SER A 513 -18.47 15.40 -22.35
CA SER A 513 -17.78 14.48 -21.46
C SER A 513 -18.50 13.12 -21.43
N LEU A 514 -17.80 12.08 -21.86
CA LEU A 514 -18.21 10.68 -21.70
C LEU A 514 -17.29 10.03 -20.66
N ILE A 515 -17.70 10.13 -19.39
CA ILE A 515 -17.09 9.42 -18.28
C ILE A 515 -17.37 7.92 -18.48
N LEU A 516 -16.38 7.15 -18.92
CA LEU A 516 -16.47 5.69 -18.91
C LEU A 516 -16.26 5.17 -17.49
N ASN A 517 -17.37 4.97 -16.78
CA ASN A 517 -17.38 4.15 -15.57
C ASN A 517 -17.02 2.70 -15.93
N HIS A 518 -15.79 2.28 -15.63
CA HIS A 518 -15.39 0.87 -15.69
C HIS A 518 -15.93 0.08 -14.49
N THR A 519 -17.24 -0.12 -14.44
CA THR A 519 -17.86 -1.14 -13.59
C THR A 519 -17.88 -2.47 -14.33
N ALA A 520 -16.81 -3.26 -14.20
CA ALA A 520 -16.80 -4.65 -14.63
C ALA A 520 -17.74 -5.48 -13.73
N ALA A 521 -18.92 -5.81 -14.24
CA ALA A 521 -19.90 -6.63 -13.53
C ALA A 521 -19.42 -8.09 -13.45
N PHE A 522 -18.76 -8.47 -12.35
CA PHE A 522 -18.44 -9.86 -12.06
C PHE A 522 -19.67 -10.59 -11.49
N ILE A 523 -20.08 -11.66 -12.17
CA ILE A 523 -21.20 -12.50 -11.75
C ILE A 523 -20.75 -13.37 -10.57
N LEU A 524 -21.45 -13.17 -9.45
CA LEU A 524 -21.35 -13.93 -8.22
C LEU A 524 -21.77 -15.40 -8.45
N VAL A 525 -20.89 -16.36 -8.16
CA VAL A 525 -21.26 -17.79 -8.07
C VAL A 525 -20.94 -18.30 -6.68
N LEU A 526 -21.88 -18.11 -5.74
CA LEU A 526 -21.93 -18.94 -4.54
C LEU A 526 -22.31 -20.37 -4.95
N LEU A 527 -21.49 -21.35 -4.58
CA LEU A 527 -21.91 -22.75 -4.50
C LEU A 527 -22.12 -23.13 -3.04
N CYS A 528 -23.37 -23.01 -2.59
CA CYS A 528 -23.82 -23.57 -1.32
C CYS A 528 -23.62 -25.09 -1.32
N SER A 529 -22.84 -25.60 -0.37
CA SER A 529 -22.82 -27.02 -0.05
C SER A 529 -23.98 -27.36 0.89
N PHE A 530 -25.17 -27.56 0.32
CA PHE A 530 -26.21 -28.36 0.98
C PHE A 530 -26.05 -29.82 0.54
N SER A 531 -25.95 -30.73 1.50
CA SER A 531 -26.10 -32.17 1.28
C SER A 531 -26.89 -32.72 2.45
N LEU A 532 -27.96 -33.45 2.14
CA LEU A 532 -28.90 -33.94 3.13
C LEU A 532 -28.26 -35.04 3.98
N PHE A 533 -28.29 -34.89 5.31
CA PHE A 533 -29.17 -35.66 6.18
C PHE A 533 -29.32 -34.98 7.55
#